data_AF-A0A382LW26-F1
#
_entry.id   AF-A0A382LW26-F1
#
_cell.length_a   1.000
_cell.length_b   1.000
_cell.length_c   1.000
_cell.angle_alpha   90.00
_cell.angle_beta   90.00
_cell.angle_gamma   90.00
#
_symmetry.space_group_name_H-M   'P 1'
#
loop_
_entity.id
_entity.type
_entity.pdbx_description
1 polymer ?
#
loop_
_entity_poly.entity_id
_entity_poly.type
_entity_poly.pdbx_seq_one_letter_code
_entity_poly.pdbx_strand_id
1 'polypeptide(L)'
;MKKKISERLMTTKQAVDQMNHYWKDLNHMASDDMKKKNMDMRFGIKDIKLDRSGNIVSFNKYKRGQFEQQESKIEGFAQFIEAKDNTVVFSFGRFNPPSIGHQKILQAIIKKAKGLGAKPKLYVSYSHDSKKNPLNGKQKISYIRKMFPEEVRQLDLRDNSSIKTILDVMVKLHGDYDKIVMIVGSDRVADFKRLLNKYNGVKSQHGYYKYKDIQIVNAGKRDPDAEGATGMSASKMRAAAMSGDYDSFALGLPDTYNYGKKLYKDVRTAMGVTEELKPFKPVSEMNSIEFIREQYFQNLIYNIGDWVKDIKTGITGEVVKRGTNYITLVQEDFTLHKVWLEDSESMEQQNKKLPEAINFLKNRNLWEKLQREKLPNKKEAGEKEDSHTKEWGTNA
;
A
#
# COMPACT_ATOMS: atom_id res chain seq x y z
N MET A 1 -31.59 20.96 -40.02
CA MET A 1 -31.28 19.59 -39.57
C MET A 1 -32.59 18.88 -39.23
N LYS A 2 -32.93 17.82 -39.95
CA LYS A 2 -34.17 17.04 -39.77
C LYS A 2 -34.11 16.30 -38.43
N LYS A 3 -35.07 16.53 -37.52
CA LYS A 3 -35.30 15.66 -36.36
C LYS A 3 -35.66 14.27 -36.89
N LYS A 4 -34.82 13.27 -36.61
CA LYS A 4 -35.14 11.86 -36.80
C LYS A 4 -36.30 11.55 -35.83
N ILE A 5 -37.51 11.47 -36.35
CA ILE A 5 -38.66 10.91 -35.63
C ILE A 5 -38.33 9.43 -35.42
N SER A 6 -38.22 8.99 -34.17
CA SER A 6 -38.09 7.57 -33.87
C SER A 6 -39.29 6.84 -34.48
N GLU A 7 -39.05 5.93 -35.40
CA GLU A 7 -40.08 5.02 -35.90
C GLU A 7 -40.61 4.20 -34.72
N ARG A 8 -41.72 4.64 -34.12
CA ARG A 8 -42.58 3.76 -33.32
C ARG A 8 -42.97 2.62 -34.26
N LEU A 9 -42.46 1.42 -33.99
CA LEU A 9 -42.75 0.19 -34.70
C LEU A 9 -44.26 0.06 -34.93
N MET A 10 -44.74 0.40 -36.12
CA MET A 10 -46.14 0.17 -36.48
C MET A 10 -46.36 -1.33 -36.56
N THR A 11 -47.37 -1.84 -35.86
CA THR A 11 -47.75 -3.25 -35.90
C THR A 11 -48.14 -3.66 -37.32
N THR A 12 -47.63 -4.79 -37.78
CA THR A 12 -47.93 -5.31 -39.12
C THR A 12 -49.43 -5.63 -39.24
N LYS A 13 -49.98 -5.52 -40.46
CA LYS A 13 -51.40 -5.81 -40.74
C LYS A 13 -51.80 -7.22 -40.26
N GLN A 14 -50.93 -8.21 -40.47
CA GLN A 14 -51.13 -9.58 -39.97
C GLN A 14 -51.25 -9.66 -38.45
N ALA A 15 -50.46 -8.88 -37.70
CA ALA A 15 -50.55 -8.85 -36.24
C ALA A 15 -51.84 -8.16 -35.75
N VAL A 16 -52.31 -7.14 -36.48
CA VAL A 16 -53.59 -6.48 -36.21
C VAL A 16 -54.77 -7.43 -36.46
N ASP A 17 -54.76 -8.15 -37.58
CA ASP A 17 -55.81 -9.13 -37.91
C ASP A 17 -55.87 -10.26 -36.86
N GLN A 18 -54.71 -10.77 -36.44
CA GLN A 18 -54.62 -11.79 -35.39
C GLN A 18 -55.17 -11.28 -34.05
N MET A 19 -54.81 -10.07 -33.62
CA MET A 19 -55.29 -9.52 -32.36
C MET A 19 -56.79 -9.15 -32.41
N ASN A 20 -57.31 -8.79 -33.59
CA ASN A 20 -58.74 -8.58 -33.79
C ASN A 20 -59.58 -9.84 -33.57
N HIS A 21 -59.05 -11.02 -33.90
CA HIS A 21 -59.73 -12.29 -33.58
C HIS A 21 -59.90 -12.43 -32.07
N TYR A 22 -58.81 -12.31 -31.30
CA TYR A 22 -58.87 -12.41 -29.84
C TYR A 22 -59.68 -11.30 -29.19
N TRP A 23 -59.69 -10.09 -29.75
CA TRP A 23 -60.47 -8.95 -29.29
C TRP A 23 -61.99 -9.20 -29.39
N LYS A 24 -62.43 -9.85 -30.47
CA LYS A 24 -63.84 -10.19 -30.70
C LYS A 24 -64.32 -11.36 -29.87
N ASP A 25 -63.42 -12.28 -29.51
CA ASP A 25 -63.71 -13.40 -28.62
C ASP A 25 -63.85 -12.99 -27.15
N LEU A 26 -63.47 -11.75 -26.78
CA LEU A 26 -63.70 -11.21 -25.45
C LEU A 26 -65.19 -10.92 -25.24
N ASN A 27 -65.69 -11.19 -24.03
CA ASN A 27 -67.08 -11.02 -23.65
C ASN A 27 -67.69 -9.72 -24.23
N HIS A 28 -68.73 -9.87 -25.05
CA HIS A 28 -69.41 -8.77 -25.74
C HIS A 28 -70.00 -7.73 -24.78
N MET A 29 -70.27 -8.10 -23.52
CA MET A 29 -70.75 -7.19 -22.47
C MET A 29 -69.62 -6.47 -21.69
N ALA A 30 -68.34 -6.78 -21.95
CA ALA A 30 -67.22 -6.10 -21.29
C ALA A 30 -66.94 -4.73 -21.93
N SER A 31 -66.69 -3.72 -21.10
CA SER A 31 -66.27 -2.39 -21.58
C SER A 31 -64.92 -2.45 -22.30
N ASP A 32 -64.71 -1.52 -23.24
CA ASP A 32 -63.49 -1.45 -24.03
C ASP A 32 -62.22 -1.34 -23.17
N ASP A 33 -62.29 -0.65 -22.03
CA ASP A 33 -61.16 -0.53 -21.10
C ASP A 33 -60.82 -1.86 -20.43
N MET A 34 -61.84 -2.67 -20.11
CA MET A 34 -61.64 -3.99 -19.55
C MET A 34 -61.08 -4.97 -20.59
N LYS A 35 -61.54 -4.86 -21.85
CA LYS A 35 -60.99 -5.62 -22.97
C LYS A 35 -59.54 -5.22 -23.24
N LYS A 36 -59.20 -3.92 -23.24
CA LYS A 36 -57.82 -3.42 -23.40
C LYS A 36 -56.90 -3.95 -22.31
N LYS A 37 -57.34 -3.95 -21.05
CA LYS A 37 -56.58 -4.51 -19.93
C LYS A 37 -56.37 -6.03 -20.09
N ASN A 38 -57.36 -6.77 -20.59
CA ASN A 38 -57.21 -8.19 -20.87
C ASN A 38 -56.17 -8.45 -21.97
N MET A 39 -56.23 -7.69 -23.06
CA MET A 39 -55.26 -7.77 -24.15
C MET A 39 -53.84 -7.43 -23.69
N ASP A 40 -53.69 -6.42 -22.85
CA ASP A 40 -52.41 -6.08 -22.20
C ASP A 40 -51.90 -7.25 -21.35
N MET A 41 -52.74 -7.81 -20.50
CA MET A 41 -52.35 -8.90 -19.62
C MET A 41 -51.95 -10.18 -20.37
N ARG A 42 -52.67 -10.52 -21.44
CA ARG A 42 -52.53 -11.78 -22.17
C ARG A 42 -51.46 -11.73 -23.27
N PHE A 43 -51.30 -10.58 -23.91
CA PHE A 43 -50.43 -10.44 -25.10
C PHE A 43 -49.34 -9.38 -24.95
N GLY A 44 -49.31 -8.62 -23.84
CA GLY A 44 -48.35 -7.54 -23.63
C GLY A 44 -48.51 -6.43 -24.66
N ILE A 45 -49.75 -6.02 -24.92
CA ILE A 45 -50.05 -4.95 -25.89
C ILE A 45 -50.75 -3.78 -25.21
N LYS A 46 -50.28 -2.56 -25.51
CA LYS A 46 -50.79 -1.29 -24.98
C LYS A 46 -51.06 -0.28 -26.09
N ASP A 47 -51.64 0.87 -25.76
CA ASP A 47 -52.01 1.92 -26.72
C ASP A 47 -52.91 1.43 -27.87
N ILE A 48 -53.86 0.54 -27.56
CA ILE A 48 -54.80 -0.03 -28.54
C ILE A 48 -55.73 1.07 -29.06
N LYS A 49 -55.66 1.33 -30.36
CA LYS A 49 -56.58 2.22 -31.08
C LYS A 49 -57.67 1.42 -31.78
N LEU A 50 -58.90 1.86 -31.64
CA LEU A 50 -60.07 1.25 -32.26
C LEU A 50 -60.59 2.11 -33.42
N ASP A 51 -61.17 1.49 -34.44
CA ASP A 51 -61.96 2.17 -35.45
C ASP A 51 -63.38 2.49 -34.94
N ARG A 52 -64.17 3.17 -35.77
CA ARG A 52 -65.58 3.50 -35.45
C ARG A 52 -66.47 2.27 -35.29
N SER A 53 -66.02 1.11 -35.74
CA SER A 53 -66.71 -0.17 -35.66
C SER A 53 -66.21 -1.03 -34.49
N GLY A 54 -65.30 -0.51 -33.66
CA GLY A 54 -64.77 -1.19 -32.47
C GLY A 54 -63.66 -2.22 -32.75
N ASN A 55 -63.08 -2.26 -33.95
CA ASN A 55 -61.95 -3.13 -34.28
C ASN A 55 -60.61 -2.45 -33.98
N ILE A 56 -59.60 -3.22 -33.59
CA ILE A 56 -58.22 -2.76 -33.39
C ILE A 56 -57.62 -2.34 -34.74
N VAL A 57 -57.08 -1.13 -34.79
CA VAL A 57 -56.37 -0.57 -35.94
C VAL A 57 -54.85 -0.57 -35.72
N SER A 58 -54.42 -0.34 -34.48
CA SER A 58 -53.00 -0.32 -34.11
C SER A 58 -52.83 -0.58 -32.62
N PHE A 59 -51.70 -1.16 -32.24
CA PHE A 59 -51.30 -1.31 -30.85
C PHE A 59 -49.78 -1.29 -30.73
N ASN A 60 -49.25 -1.11 -29.53
CA ASN A 60 -47.83 -1.23 -29.23
C ASN A 60 -47.59 -2.53 -28.47
N LYS A 61 -46.74 -3.42 -28.99
CA LYS A 61 -46.35 -4.66 -28.31
C LYS A 61 -45.10 -4.44 -27.47
N TYR A 62 -45.12 -4.92 -26.24
CA TYR A 62 -43.97 -4.93 -25.34
C TYR A 62 -43.76 -6.32 -24.75
N LYS A 63 -42.51 -6.69 -24.48
CA LYS A 63 -42.20 -7.93 -23.76
C LYS A 63 -42.40 -7.70 -22.26
N ARG A 64 -43.45 -8.27 -21.70
CA ARG A 64 -43.67 -8.27 -20.24
C ARG A 64 -42.52 -9.04 -19.57
N GLY A 65 -41.63 -8.34 -18.87
CA GLY A 65 -40.49 -8.93 -18.14
C GLY A 65 -39.09 -8.54 -18.60
N GLN A 66 -38.92 -7.71 -19.64
CA GLN A 66 -37.62 -7.10 -19.94
C GLN A 66 -37.78 -5.64 -20.39
N PHE A 67 -37.27 -4.73 -19.55
CA PHE A 67 -36.91 -3.33 -19.82
C PHE A 67 -37.97 -2.42 -20.44
N GLU A 68 -38.75 -1.77 -19.56
CA GLU A 68 -39.24 -0.41 -19.79
C GLU A 68 -38.43 0.57 -18.92
N GLN A 69 -37.19 0.85 -19.33
CA GLN A 69 -36.53 2.10 -18.97
C GLN A 69 -36.80 3.09 -20.11
N GLN A 70 -37.87 3.86 -19.93
CA GLN A 70 -38.20 4.98 -20.80
C GLN A 70 -37.11 6.06 -20.65
N GLU A 71 -36.66 6.60 -21.78
CA GLU A 71 -35.49 7.47 -22.04
C GLU A 71 -35.31 8.72 -21.15
N SER A 72 -36.17 8.97 -20.16
CA SER A 72 -36.00 10.03 -19.16
C SER A 72 -34.93 9.73 -18.09
N LYS A 73 -34.43 8.50 -18.00
CA LYS A 73 -33.39 8.12 -17.05
C LYS A 73 -31.95 8.27 -17.57
N ILE A 74 -31.69 8.46 -18.86
CA ILE A 74 -30.29 8.49 -19.32
C ILE A 74 -29.60 9.80 -18.86
N GLU A 75 -30.33 10.93 -18.86
CA GLU A 75 -29.82 12.17 -18.26
C GLU A 75 -29.84 12.14 -16.73
N GLY A 76 -30.90 11.57 -16.13
CA GLY A 76 -31.02 11.47 -14.67
C GLY A 76 -30.03 10.52 -14.01
N PHE A 77 -29.71 9.36 -14.61
CA PHE A 77 -28.70 8.41 -14.12
C PHE A 77 -27.28 8.89 -14.43
N ALA A 78 -27.05 9.55 -15.57
CA ALA A 78 -25.79 10.23 -15.83
C ALA A 78 -25.57 11.36 -14.80
N GLN A 79 -26.56 12.20 -14.53
CA GLN A 79 -26.52 13.22 -13.48
C GLN A 79 -26.42 12.63 -12.05
N PHE A 80 -27.03 11.47 -11.76
CA PHE A 80 -26.89 10.81 -10.46
C PHE A 80 -25.53 10.12 -10.27
N ILE A 81 -24.91 9.66 -11.37
CA ILE A 81 -23.52 9.19 -11.40
C ILE A 81 -22.56 10.39 -11.31
N GLU A 82 -22.89 11.51 -11.95
CA GLU A 82 -22.17 12.78 -11.94
C GLU A 82 -22.28 13.51 -10.57
N ALA A 83 -23.29 13.17 -9.76
CA ALA A 83 -23.48 13.66 -8.40
C ALA A 83 -22.94 12.73 -7.30
N LYS A 84 -22.27 11.63 -7.65
CA LYS A 84 -21.44 10.88 -6.69
C LYS A 84 -19.99 11.23 -6.97
N ASP A 85 -19.47 12.24 -6.27
CA ASP A 85 -18.07 12.67 -6.41
C ASP A 85 -17.14 11.47 -6.54
N ASN A 86 -16.53 11.31 -7.72
CA ASN A 86 -15.82 10.08 -8.04
C ASN A 86 -14.57 10.03 -7.17
N THR A 87 -14.56 9.13 -6.20
CA THR A 87 -13.54 9.07 -5.15
C THR A 87 -12.58 7.91 -5.42
N VAL A 88 -11.29 8.20 -5.33
CA VAL A 88 -10.22 7.19 -5.34
C VAL A 88 -9.52 7.15 -4.00
N VAL A 89 -9.29 5.95 -3.49
CA VAL A 89 -8.43 5.72 -2.32
C VAL A 89 -7.15 5.08 -2.80
N PHE A 90 -6.01 5.69 -2.50
CA PHE A 90 -4.75 5.16 -2.98
C PHE A 90 -3.60 5.33 -2.01
N SER A 91 -2.51 4.62 -2.27
CA SER A 91 -1.21 4.93 -1.68
C SER A 91 -0.11 4.93 -2.72
N PHE A 92 1.00 5.54 -2.36
CA PHE A 92 2.19 5.64 -3.18
C PHE A 92 3.44 5.40 -2.34
N GLY A 93 4.34 4.55 -2.83
CA GLY A 93 5.53 4.16 -2.10
C GLY A 93 6.67 3.67 -2.99
N ARG A 94 7.85 3.56 -2.38
CA ARG A 94 9.06 3.05 -3.04
C ARG A 94 9.13 1.53 -3.05
N PHE A 95 8.58 0.86 -2.02
CA PHE A 95 8.54 -0.60 -1.88
C PHE A 95 9.86 -1.29 -2.25
N ASN A 96 10.97 -0.83 -1.66
CA ASN A 96 12.33 -1.17 -2.08
C ASN A 96 13.15 -1.76 -0.91
N PRO A 97 12.98 -3.04 -0.51
CA PRO A 97 12.00 -4.00 -1.02
C PRO A 97 10.61 -3.84 -0.35
N PRO A 98 9.56 -4.51 -0.89
CA PRO A 98 8.31 -4.71 -0.16
C PRO A 98 8.55 -5.46 1.15
N SER A 99 7.72 -5.20 2.16
CA SER A 99 7.86 -5.75 3.51
C SER A 99 6.50 -5.88 4.17
N ILE A 100 6.40 -6.68 5.23
CA ILE A 100 5.18 -6.89 6.02
C ILE A 100 4.55 -5.58 6.53
N GLY A 101 5.36 -4.56 6.83
CA GLY A 101 4.86 -3.23 7.22
C GLY A 101 4.00 -2.56 6.14
N HIS A 102 4.21 -2.88 4.87
CA HIS A 102 3.41 -2.37 3.77
C HIS A 102 2.01 -3.00 3.71
N GLN A 103 1.84 -4.23 4.22
CA GLN A 103 0.54 -4.92 4.24
C GLN A 103 -0.54 -4.08 4.94
N LYS A 104 -0.18 -3.44 6.05
CA LYS A 104 -1.10 -2.55 6.80
C LYS A 104 -1.61 -1.40 5.95
N ILE A 105 -0.76 -0.84 5.08
CA ILE A 105 -1.15 0.23 4.15
C ILE A 105 -2.13 -0.33 3.11
N LEU A 106 -1.86 -1.51 2.55
CA LEU A 106 -2.75 -2.16 1.57
C LEU A 106 -4.13 -2.43 2.17
N GLN A 107 -4.18 -3.01 3.37
CA GLN A 107 -5.43 -3.30 4.09
C GLN A 107 -6.21 -2.01 4.43
N ALA A 108 -5.51 -0.95 4.85
CA ALA A 108 -6.13 0.34 5.12
C ALA A 108 -6.74 0.99 3.86
N ILE A 109 -6.07 0.89 2.70
CA ILE A 109 -6.61 1.33 1.41
C ILE A 109 -7.91 0.58 1.11
N ILE A 110 -7.89 -0.75 1.17
CA ILE A 110 -9.04 -1.60 0.85
C ILE A 110 -10.22 -1.29 1.78
N LYS A 111 -9.98 -1.25 3.09
CA LYS A 111 -11.01 -0.95 4.09
C LYS A 111 -11.64 0.43 3.88
N LYS A 112 -10.81 1.46 3.66
CA LYS A 112 -11.29 2.83 3.44
C LYS A 112 -12.02 2.96 2.10
N ALA A 113 -11.53 2.31 1.05
CA ALA A 113 -12.18 2.28 -0.26
C ALA A 113 -13.57 1.66 -0.18
N LYS A 114 -13.69 0.49 0.49
CA LYS A 114 -14.97 -0.20 0.70
C LYS A 114 -15.96 0.69 1.46
N GLY A 115 -15.52 1.36 2.52
CA GLY A 115 -16.38 2.26 3.31
C GLY A 115 -16.88 3.49 2.55
N LEU A 116 -16.12 3.97 1.55
CA LEU A 116 -16.49 5.11 0.72
C LEU A 116 -17.17 4.72 -0.60
N GLY A 117 -17.28 3.43 -0.91
CA GLY A 117 -17.66 2.97 -2.26
C GLY A 117 -16.70 3.45 -3.35
N ALA A 118 -15.43 3.66 -2.98
CA ALA A 118 -14.38 4.23 -3.83
C ALA A 118 -13.48 3.13 -4.43
N LYS A 119 -12.70 3.48 -5.45
CA LYS A 119 -11.77 2.55 -6.10
C LYS A 119 -10.43 2.49 -5.32
N PRO A 120 -9.99 1.32 -4.81
CA PRO A 120 -8.69 1.16 -4.17
C PRO A 120 -7.57 1.02 -5.21
N LYS A 121 -6.51 1.83 -5.11
CA LYS A 121 -5.35 1.78 -6.01
C LYS A 121 -4.02 1.78 -5.26
N LEU A 122 -3.00 1.13 -5.82
CA LEU A 122 -1.64 1.19 -5.31
C LEU A 122 -0.68 1.62 -6.42
N TYR A 123 0.09 2.66 -6.15
CA TYR A 123 1.12 3.15 -7.06
C TYR A 123 2.52 2.89 -6.48
N VAL A 124 3.40 2.38 -7.32
CA VAL A 124 4.80 2.13 -6.98
C VAL A 124 5.67 3.12 -7.74
N SER A 125 6.64 3.73 -7.06
CA SER A 125 7.63 4.60 -7.70
C SER A 125 8.55 3.80 -8.64
N TYR A 126 8.74 4.30 -9.86
CA TYR A 126 9.72 3.81 -10.83
C TYR A 126 11.11 4.44 -10.69
N SER A 127 11.34 5.26 -9.65
CA SER A 127 12.69 5.70 -9.30
C SER A 127 13.58 4.48 -9.04
N HIS A 128 14.82 4.55 -9.53
CA HIS A 128 15.79 3.46 -9.48
C HIS A 128 17.19 4.03 -9.19
N ASP A 129 17.85 3.45 -8.19
CA ASP A 129 19.23 3.71 -7.82
C ASP A 129 19.73 2.57 -6.92
N SER A 130 21.03 2.26 -6.94
CA SER A 130 21.58 1.10 -6.24
C SER A 130 21.48 1.15 -4.72
N LYS A 131 21.23 2.31 -4.09
CA LYS A 131 21.29 2.45 -2.62
C LYS A 131 19.92 2.49 -1.95
N LYS A 132 19.03 3.32 -2.47
CA LYS A 132 17.69 3.60 -1.95
C LYS A 132 16.61 2.90 -2.74
N ASN A 133 16.81 2.67 -4.04
CA ASN A 133 15.81 2.08 -4.92
C ASN A 133 16.34 0.94 -5.82
N PRO A 134 16.90 -0.12 -5.22
CA PRO A 134 17.58 -1.17 -5.99
C PRO A 134 16.63 -1.94 -6.92
N LEU A 135 15.37 -2.18 -6.53
CA LEU A 135 14.42 -2.87 -7.39
C LEU A 135 13.74 -1.91 -8.37
N ASN A 136 13.65 -2.33 -9.62
CA ASN A 136 12.88 -1.62 -10.65
C ASN A 136 11.37 -1.78 -10.41
N GLY A 137 10.55 -0.93 -11.05
CA GLY A 137 9.10 -0.90 -10.82
C GLY A 137 8.39 -2.25 -11.09
N LYS A 138 8.80 -2.98 -12.13
CA LYS A 138 8.25 -4.29 -12.48
C LYS A 138 8.55 -5.34 -11.40
N GLN A 139 9.80 -5.39 -10.94
CA GLN A 139 10.21 -6.28 -9.85
C GLN A 139 9.38 -6.00 -8.59
N LYS A 140 9.24 -4.73 -8.21
CA LYS A 140 8.43 -4.33 -7.04
C LYS A 140 6.99 -4.79 -7.14
N ILE A 141 6.34 -4.57 -8.29
CA ILE A 141 4.96 -5.02 -8.51
C ILE A 141 4.86 -6.55 -8.44
N SER A 142 5.80 -7.26 -9.08
CA SER A 142 5.85 -8.74 -9.02
C SER A 142 5.98 -9.25 -7.60
N TYR A 143 6.85 -8.62 -6.80
CA TYR A 143 7.06 -9.01 -5.41
C TYR A 143 5.87 -8.69 -4.52
N ILE A 144 5.24 -7.53 -4.68
CA ILE A 144 4.00 -7.19 -3.96
C ILE A 144 2.89 -8.20 -4.29
N ARG A 145 2.71 -8.56 -5.57
CA ARG A 145 1.72 -9.56 -6.01
C ARG A 145 1.92 -10.94 -5.37
N LYS A 146 3.17 -11.35 -5.22
CA LYS A 146 3.53 -12.64 -4.59
C LYS A 146 3.44 -12.59 -3.07
N MET A 147 3.71 -11.43 -2.47
CA MET A 147 3.74 -11.26 -1.02
C MET A 147 2.35 -11.04 -0.43
N PHE A 148 1.46 -10.35 -1.15
CA PHE A 148 0.13 -9.95 -0.68
C PHE A 148 -0.96 -10.28 -1.73
N PRO A 149 -1.14 -11.57 -2.09
CA PRO A 149 -2.06 -11.95 -3.16
C PRO A 149 -3.52 -11.59 -2.84
N GLU A 150 -3.95 -11.73 -1.58
CA GLU A 150 -5.32 -11.44 -1.15
C GLU A 150 -5.66 -9.94 -1.22
N GLU A 151 -4.72 -9.09 -0.79
CA GLU A 151 -4.88 -7.65 -0.87
C GLU A 151 -4.83 -7.18 -2.33
N VAL A 152 -3.90 -7.70 -3.14
CA VAL A 152 -3.73 -7.27 -4.54
C VAL A 152 -4.93 -7.64 -5.41
N ARG A 153 -5.67 -8.72 -5.10
CA ARG A 153 -6.94 -9.04 -5.78
C ARG A 153 -8.01 -7.97 -5.59
N GLN A 154 -7.92 -7.22 -4.49
CA GLN A 154 -8.92 -6.22 -4.11
C GLN A 154 -8.53 -4.79 -4.50
N LEU A 155 -7.35 -4.56 -5.10
CA LEU A 155 -6.88 -3.22 -5.47
C LEU A 155 -6.25 -3.17 -6.87
N ASP A 156 -6.27 -1.98 -7.48
CA ASP A 156 -5.65 -1.74 -8.78
C ASP A 156 -4.15 -1.47 -8.62
N LEU A 157 -3.31 -2.45 -8.98
CA LEU A 157 -1.85 -2.36 -8.99
C LEU A 157 -1.31 -2.61 -10.40
N ARG A 158 -1.11 -1.57 -11.19
CA ARG A 158 -0.63 -1.68 -12.57
C ARG A 158 0.82 -1.24 -12.72
N ASP A 159 1.49 -1.84 -13.70
CA ASP A 159 2.76 -1.32 -14.21
C ASP A 159 2.51 0.06 -14.83
N ASN A 160 3.31 1.04 -14.43
CA ASN A 160 3.29 2.36 -15.04
C ASN A 160 4.63 3.07 -14.84
N SER A 161 5.50 2.98 -15.85
CA SER A 161 6.85 3.54 -15.84
C SER A 161 6.92 5.07 -15.72
N SER A 162 5.82 5.79 -15.99
CA SER A 162 5.78 7.25 -15.87
C SER A 162 5.71 7.75 -14.42
N ILE A 163 5.38 6.88 -13.46
CA ILE A 163 5.19 7.27 -12.06
C ILE A 163 6.51 7.21 -11.31
N LYS A 164 7.17 8.35 -11.12
CA LYS A 164 8.39 8.47 -10.30
C LYS A 164 8.10 9.10 -8.94
N THR A 165 7.20 10.07 -8.91
CA THR A 165 6.84 10.90 -7.76
C THR A 165 5.35 10.79 -7.43
N ILE A 166 4.96 11.32 -6.26
CA ILE A 166 3.54 11.41 -5.89
C ILE A 166 2.79 12.37 -6.82
N LEU A 167 3.44 13.43 -7.30
CA LEU A 167 2.80 14.43 -8.16
C LEU A 167 2.43 13.84 -9.52
N ASP A 168 3.22 12.90 -10.03
CA ASP A 168 2.87 12.15 -11.26
C ASP A 168 1.57 11.34 -11.07
N VAL A 169 1.33 10.82 -9.86
CA VAL A 169 0.08 10.11 -9.53
C VAL A 169 -1.10 11.07 -9.51
N MET A 170 -0.92 12.26 -8.92
CA MET A 170 -1.94 13.31 -8.90
C MET A 170 -2.31 13.76 -10.31
N VAL A 171 -1.32 14.01 -11.17
CA VAL A 171 -1.61 14.39 -12.56
C VAL A 171 -2.26 13.25 -13.33
N LYS A 172 -1.87 11.99 -13.07
CA LYS A 172 -2.50 10.83 -13.71
C LYS A 172 -3.96 10.64 -13.31
N LEU A 173 -4.30 10.87 -12.04
CA LEU A 173 -5.64 10.68 -11.51
C LEU A 173 -6.55 11.89 -11.79
N HIS A 174 -5.99 13.00 -12.24
CA HIS A 174 -6.73 14.21 -12.56
C HIS A 174 -7.62 14.01 -13.80
N GLY A 175 -8.85 14.52 -13.75
CA GLY A 175 -9.86 14.33 -14.79
C GLY A 175 -10.70 13.06 -14.62
N ASP A 176 -10.12 12.00 -14.04
CA ASP A 176 -10.84 10.75 -13.75
C ASP A 176 -11.58 10.80 -12.40
N TYR A 177 -11.10 11.57 -11.43
CA TYR A 177 -11.62 11.61 -10.05
C TYR A 177 -11.76 13.04 -9.53
N ASP A 178 -12.83 13.29 -8.77
CA ASP A 178 -13.09 14.58 -8.11
C ASP A 178 -12.41 14.69 -6.74
N LYS A 179 -12.39 13.57 -6.00
CA LYS A 179 -11.89 13.48 -4.64
C LYS A 179 -10.85 12.39 -4.52
N ILE A 180 -9.82 12.68 -3.74
CA ILE A 180 -8.78 11.70 -3.47
C ILE A 180 -8.60 11.48 -1.98
N VAL A 181 -8.33 10.22 -1.62
CA VAL A 181 -7.95 9.83 -0.27
C VAL A 181 -6.63 9.09 -0.33
N MET A 182 -5.56 9.74 0.10
CA MET A 182 -4.24 9.15 0.16
C MET A 182 -4.01 8.50 1.52
N ILE A 183 -3.72 7.20 1.55
CA ILE A 183 -3.33 6.47 2.75
C ILE A 183 -1.81 6.49 2.89
N VAL A 184 -1.29 6.95 4.03
CA VAL A 184 0.16 7.06 4.27
C VAL A 184 0.52 6.62 5.69
N GLY A 185 1.82 6.35 5.91
CA GLY A 185 2.37 6.18 7.26
C GLY A 185 2.30 7.47 8.07
N SER A 186 2.26 7.34 9.40
CA SER A 186 2.09 8.47 10.32
C SER A 186 3.13 9.58 10.17
N ASP A 187 4.35 9.21 9.81
CA ASP A 187 5.51 10.10 9.66
C ASP A 187 5.40 11.07 8.48
N ARG A 188 4.61 10.76 7.44
CA ARG A 188 4.55 11.58 6.20
C ARG A 188 3.22 12.30 5.96
N VAL A 189 2.25 12.20 6.89
CA VAL A 189 0.92 12.80 6.73
C VAL A 189 1.02 14.31 6.51
N ALA A 190 1.76 15.01 7.38
CA ALA A 190 1.87 16.46 7.33
C ALA A 190 2.59 16.94 6.05
N ASP A 191 3.64 16.22 5.64
CA ASP A 191 4.42 16.54 4.45
C ASP A 191 3.59 16.42 3.18
N PHE A 192 2.86 15.32 3.00
CA PHE A 192 1.98 15.16 1.85
C PHE A 192 0.81 16.13 1.87
N LYS A 193 0.22 16.39 3.05
CA LYS A 193 -0.87 17.36 3.15
C LYS A 193 -0.41 18.73 2.67
N ARG A 194 0.76 19.21 3.08
CA ARG A 194 1.31 20.49 2.59
C ARG A 194 1.63 20.44 1.10
N LEU A 195 2.36 19.42 0.65
CA LEU A 195 2.81 19.30 -0.74
C LEU A 195 1.65 19.25 -1.74
N LEU A 196 0.64 18.40 -1.48
CA LEU A 196 -0.45 18.15 -2.40
C LEU A 196 -1.49 19.26 -2.43
N ASN A 197 -1.71 19.96 -1.30
CA ASN A 197 -2.57 21.13 -1.31
C ASN A 197 -1.88 22.35 -1.93
N LYS A 198 -0.56 22.51 -1.75
CA LYS A 198 0.22 23.61 -2.34
C LYS A 198 0.12 23.67 -3.87
N TYR A 199 0.09 22.51 -4.54
CA TYR A 199 0.05 22.44 -6.00
C TYR A 199 -1.34 22.13 -6.57
N ASN A 200 -2.39 22.05 -5.74
CA ASN A 200 -3.75 21.82 -6.21
C ASN A 200 -4.26 23.05 -6.99
N GLY A 201 -4.55 22.89 -8.27
CA GLY A 201 -4.93 23.97 -9.18
C GLY A 201 -3.75 24.79 -9.72
N VAL A 202 -2.51 24.36 -9.50
CA VAL A 202 -1.30 25.08 -9.95
C VAL A 202 -0.59 24.27 -11.04
N LYS A 203 -0.35 24.90 -12.20
CA LYS A 203 0.45 24.29 -13.26
C LYS A 203 1.94 24.48 -12.96
N SER A 204 2.71 23.38 -12.97
CA SER A 204 4.14 23.39 -12.68
C SER A 204 4.88 22.33 -13.52
N GLN A 205 6.17 22.09 -13.25
CA GLN A 205 7.00 21.12 -13.99
C GLN A 205 6.43 19.69 -13.95
N HIS A 206 5.73 19.33 -12.88
CA HIS A 206 5.11 18.01 -12.73
C HIS A 206 3.76 17.88 -13.48
N GLY A 207 3.28 18.96 -14.11
CA GLY A 207 1.99 19.03 -14.78
C GLY A 207 0.98 19.87 -14.03
N TYR A 208 -0.31 19.59 -14.25
CA TYR A 208 -1.44 20.26 -13.61
C TYR A 208 -2.41 19.21 -13.06
N TYR A 209 -2.88 19.43 -11.83
CA TYR A 209 -4.02 18.71 -11.27
C TYR A 209 -4.89 19.66 -10.46
N LYS A 210 -6.18 19.38 -10.39
CA LYS A 210 -7.13 20.04 -9.51
C LYS A 210 -8.16 19.05 -9.01
N TYR A 211 -8.32 18.96 -7.69
CA TYR A 211 -9.32 18.13 -7.01
C TYR A 211 -10.23 19.00 -6.16
N LYS A 212 -11.49 18.56 -6.01
CA LYS A 212 -12.46 19.18 -5.10
C LYS A 212 -12.04 18.96 -3.64
N ASP A 213 -11.52 17.77 -3.33
CA ASP A 213 -11.07 17.42 -1.98
C ASP A 213 -9.83 16.50 -2.02
N ILE A 214 -8.87 16.80 -1.14
CA ILE A 214 -7.63 16.04 -0.95
C ILE A 214 -7.53 15.63 0.52
N GLN A 215 -7.83 14.37 0.80
CA GLN A 215 -7.73 13.81 2.15
C GLN A 215 -6.48 12.97 2.30
N ILE A 216 -5.66 13.26 3.31
CA ILE A 216 -4.49 12.45 3.67
C ILE A 216 -4.80 11.75 4.98
N VAL A 217 -4.91 10.42 4.94
CA VAL A 217 -5.32 9.60 6.08
C VAL A 217 -4.16 8.71 6.48
N ASN A 218 -3.91 8.64 7.79
CA ASN A 218 -2.93 7.72 8.34
C ASN A 218 -3.48 6.28 8.27
N ALA A 219 -2.65 5.32 7.86
CA ALA A 219 -2.98 3.89 7.87
C ALA A 219 -3.25 3.31 9.29
N GLY A 220 -3.07 4.12 10.34
CA GLY A 220 -3.35 3.79 11.74
C GLY A 220 -2.08 3.74 12.59
N LYS A 221 -2.21 3.96 13.91
CA LYS A 221 -1.16 3.56 14.87
C LYS A 221 -1.18 2.04 14.98
N ARG A 222 0.00 1.44 15.19
CA ARG A 222 0.20 -0.01 15.33
C ARG A 222 -0.84 -0.59 16.29
N ASP A 223 -1.54 -1.63 15.86
CA ASP A 223 -2.19 -2.55 16.79
C ASP A 223 -1.11 -3.06 17.77
N PRO A 224 -1.25 -2.85 19.09
CA PRO A 224 -0.31 -3.35 20.09
C PRO A 224 -0.19 -4.89 20.09
N ASP A 225 -1.24 -5.57 19.61
CA ASP A 225 -1.40 -7.02 19.69
C ASP A 225 -0.97 -7.77 18.42
N ALA A 226 -0.45 -7.07 17.41
CA ALA A 226 0.11 -7.72 16.22
C ALA A 226 1.57 -8.13 16.47
N GLU A 227 1.76 -9.27 17.13
CA GLU A 227 3.07 -9.93 17.23
C GLU A 227 3.63 -10.24 15.84
N GLY A 228 4.94 -10.02 15.64
CA GLY A 228 5.71 -10.56 14.51
C GLY A 228 6.32 -9.56 13.51
N ALA A 229 5.86 -8.30 13.45
CA ALA A 229 6.31 -7.33 12.42
C ALA A 229 6.92 -6.01 12.98
N THR A 230 7.18 -5.95 14.28
CA THR A 230 7.55 -4.75 15.01
C THR A 230 9.02 -4.37 14.79
N GLY A 231 9.27 -3.63 13.71
CA GLY A 231 10.49 -2.82 13.59
C GLY A 231 11.32 -3.04 12.35
N MET A 232 10.94 -3.96 11.46
CA MET A 232 11.61 -4.13 10.18
C MET A 232 11.09 -3.13 9.15
N SER A 233 12.01 -2.36 8.55
CA SER A 233 11.70 -1.39 7.50
C SER A 233 12.46 -1.75 6.23
N ALA A 234 11.99 -1.26 5.07
CA ALA A 234 12.69 -1.49 3.80
C ALA A 234 14.18 -1.06 3.87
N SER A 235 14.50 -0.01 4.63
CA SER A 235 15.88 0.44 4.83
C SER A 235 16.70 -0.56 5.65
N LYS A 236 16.12 -1.17 6.69
CA LYS A 236 16.79 -2.23 7.47
C LYS A 236 16.96 -3.51 6.65
N MET A 237 15.97 -3.87 5.84
CA MET A 237 16.08 -5.00 4.91
C MET A 237 17.19 -4.78 3.87
N ARG A 238 17.32 -3.56 3.31
CA ARG A 238 18.47 -3.25 2.42
C ARG A 238 19.80 -3.35 3.16
N ALA A 239 19.87 -2.91 4.42
CA ALA A 239 21.08 -3.04 5.23
C ALA A 239 21.45 -4.52 5.48
N ALA A 240 20.47 -5.35 5.85
CA ALA A 240 20.65 -6.79 6.02
C ALA A 240 21.08 -7.48 4.71
N ALA A 241 20.46 -7.08 3.59
CA ALA A 241 20.86 -7.54 2.25
C ALA A 241 22.31 -7.17 1.93
N MET A 242 22.74 -5.94 2.19
CA MET A 242 24.14 -5.54 2.00
C MET A 242 25.10 -6.34 2.89
N SER A 243 24.71 -6.66 4.12
CA SER A 243 25.59 -7.29 5.12
C SER A 243 25.60 -8.82 5.09
N GLY A 244 24.92 -9.48 4.15
CA GLY A 244 24.92 -10.95 4.11
C GLY A 244 23.91 -11.61 5.06
N ASP A 245 23.13 -10.83 5.81
CA ASP A 245 22.27 -11.31 6.88
C ASP A 245 20.85 -11.61 6.36
N TYR A 246 20.65 -12.85 5.90
CA TYR A 246 19.34 -13.29 5.42
C TYR A 246 18.31 -13.43 6.55
N ASP A 247 18.71 -13.83 7.75
CA ASP A 247 17.79 -14.05 8.86
C ASP A 247 17.16 -12.73 9.31
N SER A 248 17.97 -11.68 9.47
CA SER A 248 17.45 -10.33 9.69
C SER A 248 16.62 -9.81 8.52
N PHE A 249 16.95 -10.18 7.29
CA PHE A 249 16.12 -9.81 6.13
C PHE A 249 14.75 -10.48 6.19
N ALA A 250 14.70 -11.76 6.56
CA ALA A 250 13.50 -12.58 6.60
C ALA A 250 12.48 -12.07 7.62
N LEU A 251 12.91 -11.47 8.73
CA LEU A 251 12.03 -10.79 9.71
C LEU A 251 11.19 -9.64 9.11
N GLY A 252 11.51 -9.19 7.89
CA GLY A 252 10.73 -8.19 7.16
C GLY A 252 9.64 -8.77 6.27
N LEU A 253 9.54 -10.09 6.17
CA LEU A 253 8.67 -10.82 5.26
C LEU A 253 7.58 -11.53 6.05
N PRO A 254 6.40 -11.76 5.46
CA PRO A 254 5.42 -12.67 6.03
C PRO A 254 5.96 -14.11 6.07
N ASP A 255 5.63 -14.87 7.12
CA ASP A 255 6.06 -16.27 7.25
C ASP A 255 5.56 -17.16 6.10
N THR A 256 4.44 -16.80 5.49
CA THR A 256 3.84 -17.48 4.34
C THR A 256 4.54 -17.18 3.01
N TYR A 257 5.58 -16.33 3.00
CA TYR A 257 6.20 -15.84 1.79
C TYR A 257 7.41 -16.67 1.33
N ASN A 258 7.19 -17.53 0.33
CA ASN A 258 8.19 -18.50 -0.14
C ASN A 258 9.31 -17.92 -1.03
N TYR A 259 9.22 -16.66 -1.46
CA TYR A 259 10.19 -16.05 -2.38
C TYR A 259 11.23 -15.16 -1.69
N GLY A 260 11.37 -15.25 -0.36
CA GLY A 260 12.28 -14.43 0.44
C GLY A 260 13.74 -14.47 -0.03
N LYS A 261 14.29 -15.68 -0.23
CA LYS A 261 15.68 -15.87 -0.74
C LYS A 261 15.90 -15.22 -2.10
N LYS A 262 14.90 -15.31 -3.00
CA LYS A 262 14.97 -14.69 -4.33
C LYS A 262 14.95 -13.15 -4.22
N LEU A 263 14.02 -12.60 -3.45
CA LEU A 263 13.92 -11.17 -3.20
C LEU A 263 15.23 -10.63 -2.59
N TYR A 264 15.80 -11.34 -1.62
CA TYR A 264 17.09 -11.03 -1.02
C TYR A 264 18.23 -10.97 -2.05
N LYS A 265 18.35 -12.01 -2.89
CA LYS A 265 19.36 -12.07 -3.96
C LYS A 265 19.18 -10.92 -4.96
N ASP A 266 17.95 -10.69 -5.43
CA ASP A 266 17.66 -9.61 -6.38
C ASP A 266 18.00 -8.23 -5.80
N VAL A 267 17.72 -7.99 -4.52
CA VAL A 267 18.14 -6.75 -3.83
C VAL A 267 19.66 -6.66 -3.79
N ARG A 268 20.38 -7.70 -3.36
CA ARG A 268 21.85 -7.72 -3.33
C ARG A 268 22.47 -7.41 -4.68
N THR A 269 22.06 -8.15 -5.71
CA THR A 269 22.54 -7.97 -7.08
C THR A 269 22.28 -6.55 -7.57
N ALA A 270 21.07 -6.00 -7.34
CA ALA A 270 20.74 -4.65 -7.76
C ALA A 270 21.43 -3.54 -6.94
N MET A 271 21.90 -3.86 -5.72
CA MET A 271 22.74 -2.98 -4.91
C MET A 271 24.23 -3.04 -5.31
N GLY A 272 24.59 -3.82 -6.33
CA GLY A 272 25.98 -4.02 -6.76
C GLY A 272 26.76 -4.95 -5.85
N VAL A 273 26.08 -5.71 -4.99
CA VAL A 273 26.69 -6.77 -4.19
C VAL A 273 26.83 -7.98 -5.11
N THR A 274 27.88 -7.95 -5.94
CA THR A 274 28.31 -9.02 -6.87
C THR A 274 29.21 -10.04 -6.20
N GLU A 275 29.33 -10.00 -4.87
CA GLU A 275 29.82 -11.15 -4.14
C GLU A 275 28.90 -12.34 -4.49
N GLU A 276 29.32 -13.12 -5.51
CA GLU A 276 29.72 -14.49 -5.24
C GLU A 276 30.14 -14.53 -3.78
N LEU A 277 29.59 -15.45 -3.00
CA LEU A 277 30.40 -16.01 -1.92
C LEU A 277 31.74 -16.29 -2.61
N LYS A 278 32.73 -15.40 -2.51
CA LYS A 278 34.06 -15.70 -3.03
C LYS A 278 34.30 -17.06 -2.37
N PRO A 279 34.64 -18.12 -3.12
CA PRO A 279 35.06 -19.35 -2.47
C PRO A 279 36.03 -18.88 -1.41
N PHE A 280 35.70 -19.19 -0.14
CA PHE A 280 36.35 -18.60 1.02
C PHE A 280 37.84 -18.51 0.69
N LYS A 281 38.47 -17.34 0.84
CA LYS A 281 39.94 -17.32 0.86
C LYS A 281 40.32 -18.47 1.80
N PRO A 282 41.16 -19.43 1.40
CA PRO A 282 41.56 -20.50 2.31
C PRO A 282 41.98 -19.84 3.63
N VAL A 283 41.69 -20.44 4.79
CA VAL A 283 42.00 -19.83 6.10
C VAL A 283 43.47 -19.35 6.17
N SER A 284 44.36 -20.03 5.44
CA SER A 284 45.78 -19.68 5.27
C SER A 284 46.06 -18.35 4.57
N GLU A 285 45.10 -17.78 3.83
CA GLU A 285 45.22 -16.54 3.07
C GLU A 285 44.42 -15.37 3.68
N MET A 286 43.67 -15.62 4.77
CA MET A 286 42.94 -14.59 5.50
C MET A 286 43.83 -13.92 6.53
N ASN A 287 43.75 -12.59 6.66
CA ASN A 287 44.29 -11.92 7.84
C ASN A 287 43.36 -12.11 9.06
N SER A 288 43.85 -11.81 10.26
CA SER A 288 43.12 -12.03 11.52
C SER A 288 41.75 -11.33 11.57
N ILE A 289 41.63 -10.14 10.97
CA ILE A 289 40.40 -9.35 10.95
C ILE A 289 39.39 -9.94 9.95
N GLU A 290 39.86 -10.36 8.78
CA GLU A 290 39.07 -11.08 7.78
C GLU A 290 38.53 -12.38 8.38
N PHE A 291 39.37 -13.14 9.06
CA PHE A 291 38.97 -14.40 9.70
C PHE A 291 37.90 -14.22 10.78
N ILE A 292 38.05 -13.23 11.67
CA ILE A 292 37.05 -12.90 12.70
C ILE A 292 35.73 -12.49 12.05
N ARG A 293 35.77 -11.66 10.99
CA ARG A 293 34.56 -11.26 10.26
C ARG A 293 33.87 -12.47 9.64
N GLU A 294 34.61 -13.37 9.02
CA GLU A 294 34.09 -14.58 8.40
C GLU A 294 33.43 -15.50 9.43
N GLN A 295 34.10 -15.75 10.56
CA GLN A 295 33.52 -16.52 11.66
C GLN A 295 32.26 -15.86 12.23
N TYR A 296 32.25 -14.53 12.34
CA TYR A 296 31.08 -13.77 12.76
C TYR A 296 29.93 -13.96 11.76
N PHE A 297 30.15 -13.77 10.46
CA PHE A 297 29.09 -13.97 9.45
C PHE A 297 28.59 -15.41 9.35
N GLN A 298 29.42 -16.40 9.73
CA GLN A 298 29.03 -17.80 9.81
C GLN A 298 28.33 -18.18 11.12
N ASN A 299 28.06 -17.21 12.01
CA ASN A 299 27.46 -17.44 13.34
C ASN A 299 28.31 -18.38 14.22
N LEU A 300 29.62 -18.42 14.02
CA LEU A 300 30.54 -19.22 14.84
C LEU A 300 30.97 -18.48 16.11
N ILE A 301 31.02 -17.14 16.06
CA ILE A 301 31.45 -16.29 17.17
C ILE A 301 30.51 -15.10 17.36
N TYR A 302 30.46 -14.59 18.59
CA TYR A 302 29.70 -13.40 19.01
C TYR A 302 28.21 -13.47 18.66
N ASN A 303 27.64 -14.65 18.88
CA ASN A 303 26.21 -14.90 18.80
C ASN A 303 25.49 -14.20 19.95
N ILE A 304 24.17 -14.05 19.81
CA ILE A 304 23.35 -13.46 20.88
C ILE A 304 23.43 -14.38 22.10
N GLY A 305 23.80 -13.81 23.25
CA GLY A 305 24.05 -14.55 24.49
C GLY A 305 25.51 -14.90 24.75
N ASP A 306 26.41 -14.67 23.80
CA ASP A 306 27.85 -14.85 24.01
C ASP A 306 28.40 -13.69 24.85
N TRP A 307 29.38 -13.99 25.70
CA TRP A 307 30.10 -12.97 26.46
C TRP A 307 31.33 -12.51 25.69
N VAL A 308 31.46 -11.20 25.55
CA VAL A 308 32.53 -10.58 24.78
C VAL A 308 33.11 -9.42 25.57
N LYS A 309 34.41 -9.22 25.40
CA LYS A 309 35.17 -8.10 25.95
C LYS A 309 35.58 -7.14 24.84
N ASP A 310 35.36 -5.85 25.07
CA ASP A 310 35.97 -4.78 24.30
C ASP A 310 37.42 -4.58 24.78
N ILE A 311 38.38 -4.80 23.90
CA ILE A 311 39.81 -4.68 24.20
C ILE A 311 40.21 -3.21 24.43
N LYS A 312 39.54 -2.26 23.78
CA LYS A 312 39.87 -0.83 23.90
C LYS A 312 39.40 -0.22 25.21
N THR A 313 38.17 -0.56 25.61
CA THR A 313 37.54 0.02 26.79
C THR A 313 37.60 -0.89 28.01
N GLY A 314 37.97 -2.16 27.84
CA GLY A 314 37.97 -3.17 28.90
C GLY A 314 36.57 -3.65 29.30
N ILE A 315 35.52 -3.17 28.62
CA ILE A 315 34.13 -3.45 28.93
C ILE A 315 33.77 -4.89 28.56
N THR A 316 33.21 -5.64 29.50
CA THR A 316 32.70 -7.01 29.29
C THR A 316 31.19 -7.05 29.38
N GLY A 317 30.53 -7.78 28.48
CA GLY A 317 29.08 -7.96 28.56
C GLY A 317 28.54 -9.03 27.63
N GLU A 318 27.25 -9.31 27.76
CA GLU A 318 26.52 -10.28 26.94
C GLU A 318 26.09 -9.64 25.62
N VAL A 319 26.29 -10.33 24.49
CA VAL A 319 25.87 -9.84 23.17
C VAL A 319 24.36 -9.88 23.06
N VAL A 320 23.74 -8.71 22.94
CA VAL A 320 22.29 -8.56 22.82
C VAL A 320 21.84 -8.20 21.40
N LYS A 321 22.78 -7.69 20.58
CA LYS A 321 22.50 -7.31 19.20
C LYS A 321 23.75 -7.45 18.34
N ARG A 322 23.54 -7.96 17.14
CA ARG A 322 24.56 -8.13 16.10
C ARG A 322 24.34 -7.08 15.01
N GLY A 323 25.39 -6.33 14.71
CA GLY A 323 25.44 -5.30 13.66
C GLY A 323 26.27 -5.77 12.47
N THR A 324 26.47 -4.88 11.49
CA THR A 324 27.18 -5.23 10.25
C THR A 324 28.68 -5.49 10.46
N ASN A 325 29.32 -4.78 11.39
CA ASN A 325 30.73 -4.90 11.75
C ASN A 325 30.95 -4.65 13.25
N TYR A 326 29.90 -4.79 14.05
CA TYR A 326 29.92 -4.47 15.48
C TYR A 326 28.90 -5.33 16.21
N ILE A 327 29.08 -5.48 17.51
CA ILE A 327 28.14 -6.08 18.44
C ILE A 327 27.71 -5.05 19.48
N THR A 328 26.55 -5.26 20.10
CA THR A 328 26.12 -4.48 21.25
C THR A 328 26.15 -5.39 22.47
N LEU A 329 26.93 -5.00 23.46
CA LEU A 329 27.05 -5.68 24.74
C LEU A 329 26.09 -5.06 25.75
N VAL A 330 25.56 -5.87 26.64
CA VAL A 330 24.88 -5.43 27.86
C VAL A 330 25.72 -5.82 29.07
N GLN A 331 25.93 -4.88 29.98
CA GLN A 331 26.57 -5.14 31.29
C GLN A 331 25.51 -5.46 32.35
N GLU A 332 25.95 -5.90 33.53
CA GLU A 332 25.07 -6.20 34.68
C GLU A 332 24.23 -5.00 35.13
N ASP A 333 24.69 -3.77 34.89
CA ASP A 333 23.97 -2.52 35.19
C ASP A 333 22.97 -2.09 34.10
N PHE A 334 22.72 -2.97 33.12
CA PHE A 334 21.89 -2.76 31.93
C PHE A 334 22.38 -1.65 30.99
N THR A 335 23.64 -1.22 31.09
CA THR A 335 24.23 -0.30 30.11
C THR A 335 24.54 -1.02 28.80
N LEU A 336 24.33 -0.33 27.67
CA LEU A 336 24.55 -0.86 26.34
C LEU A 336 25.78 -0.24 25.71
N HIS A 337 26.71 -1.07 25.25
CA HIS A 337 27.96 -0.63 24.64
C HIS A 337 28.08 -1.18 23.23
N LYS A 338 28.41 -0.30 22.28
CA LYS A 338 28.65 -0.70 20.89
C LYS A 338 30.14 -0.98 20.71
N VAL A 339 30.48 -2.22 20.37
CA VAL A 339 31.86 -2.70 20.22
C VAL A 339 32.09 -3.17 18.79
N TRP A 340 33.16 -2.71 18.13
CA TRP A 340 33.50 -3.16 16.79
C TRP A 340 34.13 -4.55 16.83
N LEU A 341 33.93 -5.35 15.77
CA LEU A 341 34.46 -6.73 15.72
C LEU A 341 35.99 -6.79 15.84
N GLU A 342 36.68 -5.76 15.35
CA GLU A 342 38.14 -5.62 15.45
C GLU A 342 38.64 -5.42 16.89
N ASP A 343 37.76 -4.96 17.77
CA ASP A 343 38.05 -4.66 19.18
C ASP A 343 37.41 -5.69 20.12
N SER A 344 36.87 -6.79 19.57
CA SER A 344 36.11 -7.79 20.32
C SER A 344 36.96 -9.02 20.63
N GLU A 345 36.90 -9.50 21.87
CA GLU A 345 37.57 -10.73 22.31
C GLU A 345 36.54 -11.67 22.97
N SER A 346 36.46 -12.92 22.48
CA SER A 346 35.55 -13.93 23.04
C SER A 346 36.00 -14.33 24.44
N MET A 347 35.06 -14.49 25.37
CA MET A 347 35.35 -14.96 26.72
C MET A 347 34.83 -16.38 26.94
N GLU A 348 35.68 -17.30 27.41
CA GLU A 348 35.27 -18.67 27.78
C GLU A 348 34.47 -18.72 29.08
N GLN A 349 34.70 -17.77 29.99
CA GLN A 349 33.99 -17.69 31.27
C GLN A 349 32.62 -17.05 31.10
N GLN A 350 31.60 -17.90 30.95
CA GLN A 350 30.20 -17.49 31.09
C GLN A 350 29.93 -17.14 32.57
N ASN A 351 29.98 -15.86 32.91
CA ASN A 351 29.29 -15.39 34.10
C ASN A 351 27.79 -15.69 33.94
N LYS A 352 27.10 -16.08 35.03
CA LYS A 352 25.70 -16.55 35.02
C LYS A 352 24.88 -15.68 34.05
N LYS A 353 24.40 -16.29 32.95
CA LYS A 353 23.53 -15.64 31.95
C LYS A 353 22.53 -14.78 32.68
N LEU A 354 22.49 -13.47 32.42
CA LEU A 354 21.56 -12.56 33.06
C LEU A 354 20.15 -12.91 32.56
N PRO A 355 19.32 -13.67 33.33
CA PRO A 355 18.01 -14.08 32.86
C PRO A 355 17.09 -12.85 32.72
N GLU A 356 17.42 -11.78 33.46
CA GLU A 356 16.74 -10.50 33.42
C GLU A 356 17.09 -9.65 32.19
N ALA A 357 18.30 -9.72 31.63
CA ALA A 357 18.68 -8.85 30.49
C ALA A 357 17.95 -9.24 29.18
N ILE A 358 17.81 -10.54 28.93
CA ILE A 358 17.05 -11.07 27.78
C ILE A 358 15.54 -10.74 27.93
N ASN A 359 14.98 -10.87 29.14
CA ASN A 359 13.59 -10.49 29.42
C ASN A 359 13.37 -8.96 29.42
N PHE A 360 14.36 -8.18 29.82
CA PHE A 360 14.35 -6.72 29.83
C PHE A 360 14.31 -6.14 28.41
N LEU A 361 15.07 -6.73 27.48
CA LEU A 361 15.05 -6.34 26.06
C LEU A 361 13.77 -6.76 25.33
N LYS A 362 13.16 -7.90 25.73
CA LYS A 362 11.82 -8.30 25.24
C LYS A 362 10.73 -7.34 25.71
N ASN A 363 10.84 -6.81 26.93
CA ASN A 363 9.93 -5.80 27.48
C ASN A 363 10.40 -4.37 27.20
N ARG A 364 10.31 -3.97 25.93
CA ARG A 364 10.66 -2.62 25.44
C ARG A 364 10.02 -1.46 26.23
N ASN A 365 8.87 -1.68 26.88
CA ASN A 365 8.19 -0.69 27.72
C ASN A 365 8.95 -0.36 29.02
N LEU A 366 9.72 -1.32 29.57
CA LEU A 366 10.57 -1.08 30.75
C LEU A 366 11.80 -0.25 30.38
N TRP A 367 12.38 -0.51 29.20
CA TRP A 367 13.56 0.19 28.69
C TRP A 367 13.29 1.66 28.35
N GLU A 368 12.19 1.96 27.65
CA GLU A 368 11.79 3.35 27.35
C GLU A 368 11.44 4.11 28.66
N LYS A 369 10.96 3.42 29.70
CA LYS A 369 10.68 3.99 31.02
C LYS A 369 11.97 4.31 31.79
N LEU A 370 12.93 3.40 31.84
CA LEU A 370 14.24 3.61 32.50
C LEU A 370 15.08 4.71 31.84
N GLN A 371 15.03 4.83 30.50
CA GLN A 371 15.69 5.94 29.81
C GLN A 371 15.03 7.30 30.12
N ARG A 372 13.71 7.33 30.31
CA ARG A 372 12.98 8.54 30.72
C ARG A 372 13.27 8.92 32.18
N GLU A 373 13.45 7.93 33.05
CA GLU A 373 13.78 8.14 34.47
C GLU A 373 15.26 8.52 34.68
N LYS A 374 16.18 8.07 33.82
CA LYS A 374 17.61 8.47 33.84
C LYS A 374 17.91 9.81 33.14
N LEU A 375 16.95 10.41 32.44
CA LEU A 375 17.11 11.75 31.87
C LEU A 375 16.92 12.79 32.98
N PRO A 376 17.90 13.67 33.27
CA PRO A 376 17.69 14.74 34.23
C PRO A 376 16.53 15.62 33.77
N ASN A 377 15.71 16.03 34.74
CA ASN A 377 14.51 16.82 34.52
C ASN A 377 14.91 18.07 33.73
N LYS A 378 14.22 18.35 32.62
CA LYS A 378 14.55 19.44 31.66
C LYS A 378 14.42 20.86 32.25
N LYS A 379 14.31 20.99 33.58
CA LYS A 379 14.31 22.22 34.37
C LYS A 379 15.64 22.50 35.09
N GLU A 380 16.60 21.58 35.09
CA GLU A 380 17.91 21.79 35.74
C GLU A 380 19.10 21.93 34.77
N ALA A 381 18.90 21.72 33.47
CA ALA A 381 19.89 22.08 32.46
C ALA A 381 19.67 23.53 32.05
N GLY A 382 20.35 24.45 32.75
CA GLY A 382 20.36 25.88 32.44
C GLY A 382 20.63 26.16 30.98
N GLU A 383 19.98 27.22 30.48
CA GLU A 383 20.20 27.80 29.16
C GLU A 383 21.70 27.92 28.87
N LYS A 384 22.16 27.21 27.84
CA LYS A 384 23.35 27.59 27.10
C LYS A 384 22.91 27.97 25.71
N GLU A 385 23.08 29.26 25.43
CA GLU A 385 22.80 29.92 24.17
C GLU A 385 23.41 29.18 22.98
N ASP A 386 22.60 29.02 21.94
CA ASP A 386 23.02 28.55 20.61
C ASP A 386 23.95 29.59 19.95
N SER A 387 25.26 29.48 20.13
CA SER A 387 26.24 30.26 19.36
C SER A 387 26.72 29.47 18.12
N HIS A 388 25.92 29.51 17.06
CA HIS A 388 26.42 29.25 15.70
C HIS A 388 25.84 30.29 14.72
N THR A 389 26.27 31.54 14.89
CA THR A 389 26.30 32.52 13.81
C THR A 389 27.35 32.08 12.77
N LYS A 390 26.88 31.84 11.54
CA LYS A 390 27.72 31.67 10.35
C LYS A 390 28.18 33.05 9.88
N GLU A 391 29.46 33.37 10.04
CA GLU A 391 30.08 34.47 9.30
C GLU A 391 30.66 33.98 7.99
N TRP A 392 30.24 34.64 6.91
CA TRP A 392 30.74 34.50 5.56
C TRP A 392 32.01 35.32 5.41
N GLY A 393 33.15 34.65 5.20
CA GLY A 393 34.39 35.32 4.81
C GLY A 393 34.44 35.57 3.31
N THR A 394 34.14 36.81 2.90
CA THR A 394 34.67 37.40 1.67
C THR A 394 36.02 38.04 2.00
N ASN A 395 37.10 37.54 1.43
CA ASN A 395 38.36 38.29 1.40
C ASN A 395 38.53 38.93 0.03
N ALA A 396 38.92 40.21 0.10
CA ALA A 396 39.25 41.11 -0.99
C ALA A 396 40.43 40.64 -1.85
#